data_AF-A0A7J3QA53-F1
#
_entry.id   AF-A0A7J3QA53-F1
#
_cell.length_a   1.000
_cell.length_b   1.000
_cell.length_c   1.000
_cell.angle_alpha   90.00
_cell.angle_beta   90.00
_cell.angle_gamma   90.00
#
_symmetry.space_group_name_H-M   'P 1'
#
loop_
_entity.id
_entity.type
_entity.pdbx_description
1 polymer ?
#
loop_
_entity_poly.entity_id
_entity_poly.type
_entity_poly.pdbx_seq_one_letter_code
_entity_poly.pdbx_strand_id
1 'polypeptide(L)' 'MRYFLRYRSVGEILASRELRAMGIKNPSKILAKLVSLGLIKRGIGCYTISKEVLDAFRRGEIEI' A
#
# COMPACT_ATOMS: atom_id res chain seq x y z
N MET A 1 3.70 -5.24 -0.43
CA MET A 1 4.16 -4.02 0.27
C MET A 1 5.16 -3.19 -0.54
N ARG A 2 6.07 -3.82 -1.31
CA ARG A 2 7.06 -3.14 -2.19
C ARG A 2 6.49 -1.99 -3.02
N TYR A 3 5.30 -2.17 -3.58
CA TYR A 3 4.56 -1.14 -4.32
C TYR A 3 4.37 0.16 -3.51
N PHE A 4 3.76 0.09 -2.33
CA PHE A 4 3.48 1.27 -1.50
C PHE A 4 4.73 1.90 -0.90
N LEU A 5 5.80 1.13 -0.73
CA LEU A 5 7.09 1.69 -0.32
C LEU A 5 7.77 2.47 -1.44
N ARG A 6 7.59 2.06 -2.69
CA ARG A 6 8.12 2.82 -3.83
C ARG A 6 7.36 4.13 -4.03
N TYR A 7 6.03 4.07 -4.07
CA TYR A 7 5.22 5.22 -4.50
C TYR A 7 4.69 6.08 -3.36
N ARG A 8 4.72 5.60 -2.11
CA ARG A 8 4.29 6.28 -0.87
C ARG A 8 2.82 6.66 -0.79
N SER A 9 2.28 7.37 -1.79
CA SER A 9 0.88 7.76 -1.91
C SER A 9 0.41 7.53 -3.34
N VAL A 10 -0.69 6.80 -3.52
CA VAL A 10 -1.19 6.43 -4.85
C VAL A 10 -2.70 6.59 -4.91
N GLY A 11 -3.21 7.18 -5.99
CA GLY A 11 -4.64 7.26 -6.27
C GLY A 11 -5.30 5.87 -6.34
N GLU A 12 -6.53 5.76 -5.85
CA GLU A 12 -7.27 4.50 -5.72
C GLU A 12 -7.46 3.77 -7.06
N ILE A 13 -7.76 4.53 -8.12
CA ILE A 13 -7.92 3.99 -9.48
C ILE A 13 -6.58 3.46 -9.99
N LEU A 14 -5.50 4.23 -9.83
CA LEU A 14 -4.16 3.83 -10.26
C LEU A 14 -3.67 2.60 -9.49
N ALA A 15 -3.81 2.61 -8.16
CA ALA A 15 -3.46 1.48 -7.31
C ALA A 15 -4.20 0.21 -7.72
N SER A 16 -5.51 0.31 -7.96
CA SER A 16 -6.31 -0.84 -8.41
C SER A 16 -5.84 -1.37 -9.76
N ARG A 17 -5.51 -0.48 -10.71
CA ARG A 17 -5.02 -0.85 -12.04
C ARG A 17 -3.64 -1.50 -11.99
N GLU A 18 -2.68 -0.90 -11.29
CA GLU A 18 -1.32 -1.41 -11.21
C GLU A 18 -1.24 -2.72 -10.42
N LEU A 19 -2.01 -2.87 -9.33
CA LEU A 19 -2.08 -4.13 -8.60
C LEU A 19 -2.66 -5.26 -9.47
N ARG A 20 -3.66 -4.98 -10.33
CA ARG A 20 -4.14 -5.97 -11.31
C ARG A 20 -3.07 -6.35 -12.32
N ALA A 21 -2.33 -5.37 -12.84
CA ALA A 21 -1.22 -5.61 -13.77
C ALA A 21 -0.10 -6.45 -13.14
N MET A 22 0.08 -6.37 -11.82
CA MET A 22 0.99 -7.23 -11.04
C MET A 22 0.41 -8.62 -10.73
N GLY A 23 -0.74 -9.00 -11.29
CA GLY A 23 -1.37 -10.30 -11.11
C GLY A 23 -2.28 -10.42 -9.88
N ILE A 24 -2.54 -9.33 -9.15
CA ILE A 24 -3.46 -9.37 -8.01
C ILE A 24 -4.90 -9.39 -8.52
N LYS A 25 -5.55 -10.55 -8.40
CA LYS A 25 -6.93 -10.78 -8.87
C LYS A 25 -7.96 -9.85 -8.25
N ASN A 26 -7.82 -9.55 -6.95
CA ASN A 26 -8.75 -8.69 -6.21
C ASN A 26 -7.99 -7.62 -5.41
N PRO A 27 -7.60 -6.49 -6.05
CA PRO A 27 -6.91 -5.39 -5.39
C PRO A 27 -7.68 -4.84 -4.21
N SER A 28 -9.01 -4.67 -4.33
CA SER A 28 -9.86 -4.10 -3.30
C SER A 28 -9.77 -4.90 -1.99
N LYS A 29 -9.77 -6.23 -2.07
CA LYS A 29 -9.62 -7.10 -0.88
C LYS A 29 -8.24 -6.93 -0.23
N ILE A 30 -7.18 -6.84 -1.02
CA ILE A 30 -5.82 -6.63 -0.51
C ILE A 30 -5.69 -5.24 0.11
N LEU A 31 -6.15 -4.19 -0.56
CA LEU A 31 -6.13 -2.82 -0.07
C LEU A 31 -6.90 -2.69 1.25
N ALA A 32 -8.11 -3.25 1.32
CA ALA A 32 -8.89 -3.27 2.56
C ALA A 32 -8.14 -3.98 3.70
N LYS A 33 -7.48 -5.11 3.43
CA LYS A 33 -6.64 -5.82 4.41
C LYS A 33 -5.43 -4.99 4.85
N LEU A 34 -4.77 -4.29 3.93
CA LEU A 34 -3.62 -3.45 4.26
C LEU A 34 -4.05 -2.24 5.11
N VAL A 35 -5.23 -1.68 4.83
CA VAL A 35 -5.84 -0.62 5.64
C VAL A 35 -6.20 -1.13 7.03
N SER A 36 -6.85 -2.29 7.14
CA SER A 36 -7.24 -2.85 8.44
C SER A 36 -6.03 -3.21 9.32
N LEU A 37 -4.90 -3.56 8.71
CA LEU A 37 -3.63 -3.81 9.40
C LEU A 37 -2.87 -2.53 9.75
N GLY A 38 -3.38 -1.35 9.38
CA GLY A 38 -2.71 -0.07 9.60
C GLY A 38 -1.43 0.09 8.77
N LEU A 39 -1.22 -0.72 7.73
CA LEU A 39 -0.01 -0.68 6.90
C LEU A 39 -0.06 0.45 5.87
N ILE A 40 -1.27 0.76 5.41
CA ILE A 40 -1.59 1.91 4.58
C ILE A 40 -2.81 2.61 5.15
N LYS A 41 -2.97 3.91 4.88
CA LYS A 41 -4.12 4.74 5.22
C LYS A 41 -4.90 5.04 3.95
N ARG A 42 -6.23 5.02 4.03
CA ARG A 42 -7.11 5.45 2.94
C ARG A 42 -7.45 6.93 3.15
N GLY A 43 -7.07 7.76 2.19
CA GLY A 43 -7.55 9.14 2.09
C GLY A 43 -8.74 9.25 1.12
N ILE A 44 -9.08 10.46 0.72
CA ILE A 44 -10.09 10.69 -0.33
C ILE A 44 -9.47 10.28 -1.67
N GLY A 45 -9.89 9.12 -2.20
CA GLY A 45 -9.46 8.61 -3.50
C GLY A 45 -7.98 8.21 -3.58
N CYS A 46 -7.30 7.99 -2.45
CA CYS A 46 -5.89 7.59 -2.41
C CYS A 46 -5.57 6.63 -1.27
N TYR A 47 -4.47 5.91 -1.44
CA TYR A 47 -3.85 5.04 -0.44
C TYR A 47 -2.42 5.50 -0.17
N THR A 48 -2.11 5.75 1.09
CA THR A 48 -0.81 6.26 1.54
C THR A 48 -0.19 5.27 2.51
N ILE A 49 1.10 4.97 2.38
CA ILE A 49 1.80 4.14 3.35
C ILE A 49 1.80 4.80 4.74
N SER A 50 1.60 4.00 5.78
CA SER A 50 1.68 4.50 7.16
C SER A 50 3.10 4.95 7.50
N LYS A 51 3.21 6.02 8.30
CA LYS A 51 4.51 6.58 8.71
C LYS A 51 5.31 5.56 9.52
N GLU A 52 4.62 4.81 10.36
CA GLU A 52 5.15 3.76 11.21
C GLU A 52 5.83 2.66 10.39
N VAL A 53 5.18 2.22 9.30
CA VAL A 53 5.74 1.23 8.36
C VAL A 53 6.93 1.82 7.59
N LEU A 54 6.82 3.08 7.17
CA LEU A 54 7.89 3.78 6.47
C LEU A 54 9.14 3.89 7.32
N ASP A 55 8.98 4.26 8.59
CA ASP A 55 10.08 4.44 9.52
C ASP A 55 10.69 3.08 9.93
N ALA A 56 9.87 2.05 10.13
CA ALA A 56 10.36 0.68 10.36
C ALA A 56 11.17 0.14 9.16
N PHE A 57 10.72 0.40 7.92
CA PHE A 57 11.49 0.05 6.72
C PHE A 57 12.83 0.81 6.66
N ARG A 58 12.86 2.09 7.03
CA ARG A 58 14.11 2.89 7.08
C ARG A 58 15.10 2.41 8.13
N ARG A 59 14.60 1.85 9.25
CA ARG A 59 15.42 1.25 10.31
C ARG A 59 15.89 -0.17 9.98
N GLY A 60 15.47 -0.75 8.85
CA GLY A 60 15.82 -2.12 8.47
C GLY A 60 15.05 -3.20 9.24
N GLU A 61 13.97 -2.82 9.93
CA GLU A 61 13.16 -3.74 10.76
C GLU A 61 12.17 -4.58 9.92
N ILE A 62 12.01 -4.25 8.64
CA ILE A 62 11.06 -4.90 7.73
C ILE A 62 11.79 -5.25 6.43
N GLU A 63 11.96 -6.55 6.18
CA GLU A 63 12.39 -7.10 4.88
C GLU A 63 11.16 -7.47 4.01
N ILE A 64 11.25 -7.24 2.69
CA ILE A 64 10.09 -7.28 1.77
C ILE A 64 10.46 -7.80 0.39
#